data_AF-A0A7Y9KLW0-F1
#
_entry.id   AF-A0A7Y9KLW0-F1
#
_cell.length_a   1.000
_cell.length_b   1.000
_cell.length_c   1.000
_cell.angle_alpha   90.00
_cell.angle_beta   90.00
_cell.angle_gamma   90.00
#
_symmetry.space_group_name_H-M   'P 1'
#
loop_
_entity.id
_entity.type
_entity.pdbx_description
1 polymer ?
#
loop_
_entity_poly.entity_id
_entity_poly.type
_entity_poly.pdbx_seq_one_letter_code
_entity_poly.pdbx_strand_id
1 'polypeptide(L)' 'MSTTETPRALWVAYGESGVVGSIKKDESGYTVTMAGADSASGTYPSMEVAKNALHARMTPGSAWPEFREH' A
#
# COMPACT_ATOMS: atom_id res chain seq x y z
N MET A 1 -4.82 31.86 -2.94
CA MET A 1 -5.60 30.62 -3.02
C MET A 1 -4.62 29.48 -2.83
N SER A 2 -4.46 28.99 -1.59
CA SER A 2 -3.54 27.91 -1.28
C SER A 2 -4.34 26.62 -1.40
N THR A 3 -4.19 25.90 -2.51
CA THR A 3 -4.75 24.55 -2.61
C THR A 3 -4.05 23.74 -1.52
N THR A 4 -4.77 23.43 -0.44
CA THR A 4 -4.27 22.54 0.59
C THR A 4 -4.20 21.16 -0.03
N GLU A 5 -3.11 20.90 -0.76
CA GLU A 5 -2.75 19.56 -1.22
C GLU A 5 -2.56 18.74 0.04
N THR A 6 -3.61 18.02 0.44
CA THR A 6 -3.55 17.13 1.59
C THR A 6 -2.43 16.15 1.28
N PRO A 7 -1.36 16.07 2.09
CA PRO A 7 -0.24 15.20 1.80
C PRO A 7 -0.79 13.78 1.68
N ARG A 8 -0.77 13.27 0.44
CA ARG A 8 -1.21 11.91 0.13
C ARG A 8 -0.16 10.98 0.72
N ALA A 9 -0.37 10.58 1.97
CA ALA A 9 0.55 9.70 2.68
C ALA A 9 0.72 8.40 1.89
N LEU A 10 1.96 8.00 1.64
CA LEU A 10 2.32 6.80 0.92
C LEU A 10 3.08 5.88 1.88
N TRP A 11 2.64 4.63 1.98
CA TRP A 11 3.37 3.60 2.71
C TRP A 11 3.92 2.58 1.74
N VAL A 12 5.21 2.34 1.76
CA VAL A 12 5.85 1.30 0.96
C VAL A 12 5.96 0.04 1.81
N ALA A 13 5.53 -1.09 1.25
CA ALA A 13 5.61 -2.40 1.88
C ALA A 13 6.91 -3.09 1.46
N TYR A 14 7.79 -3.35 2.44
CA TYR A 14 9.07 -4.02 2.28
C TYR A 14 8.95 -5.46 2.80
N GLY A 15 9.10 -6.41 1.90
CA GLY A 15 9.28 -7.82 2.23
C GLY A 15 10.76 -8.20 2.28
N GLU A 16 11.03 -9.48 2.53
CA GLU A 16 12.39 -10.03 2.71
C GLU A 16 13.33 -9.77 1.52
N SER A 17 12.80 -9.77 0.29
CA SER A 17 13.59 -9.55 -0.93
C SER A 17 13.50 -8.12 -1.47
N GLY A 18 12.79 -7.20 -0.80
CA GLY A 18 12.62 -5.81 -1.25
C GLY A 18 11.17 -5.34 -1.25
N VAL A 19 10.85 -4.34 -2.08
CA VAL A 19 9.51 -3.76 -2.13
C VAL A 19 8.53 -4.75 -2.76
N VAL A 20 7.49 -5.11 -2.00
CA VAL A 20 6.42 -6.02 -2.45
C VAL A 20 5.16 -5.25 -2.88
N GLY A 21 5.05 -3.99 -2.48
CA GLY A 21 3.98 -3.10 -2.92
C GLY A 21 4.01 -1.76 -2.21
N SER A 22 2.98 -0.96 -2.46
CA SER A 22 2.76 0.33 -1.81
C SER A 22 1.28 0.56 -1.56
N ILE A 23 1.00 1.36 -0.54
CA ILE A 23 -0.34 1.76 -0.12
C ILE A 23 -0.37 3.28 -0.16
N LYS A 24 -1.17 3.85 -1.05
CA LYS A 24 -1.37 5.28 -1.15
C LYS A 24 -2.66 5.68 -0.45
N LYS A 25 -2.61 6.66 0.45
CA LYS A 25 -3.79 7.34 0.97
C LYS A 25 -4.33 8.30 -0.08
N ASP A 26 -5.60 8.17 -0.36
CA ASP A 26 -6.36 9.07 -1.21
C ASP A 26 -7.65 9.50 -0.48
N GLU A 27 -8.39 10.44 -1.07
CA GLU A 27 -9.63 10.97 -0.46
C GLU A 27 -10.70 9.89 -0.34
N SER A 28 -10.65 8.89 -1.23
CA SER A 28 -11.56 7.73 -1.25
C SER A 28 -11.13 6.58 -0.33
N GLY A 29 -9.91 6.59 0.21
CA GLY A 29 -9.39 5.51 1.07
C GLY A 29 -7.93 5.15 0.82
N TYR A 30 -7.61 3.86 0.96
CA TYR A 30 -6.25 3.32 0.85
C TYR A 30 -6.13 2.45 -0.40
N THR A 31 -5.43 2.97 -1.41
CA THR A 31 -5.19 2.27 -2.66
C THR A 31 -3.92 1.44 -2.56
N VAL A 32 -4.03 0.14 -2.77
CA VAL A 32 -2.90 -0.79 -2.75
C VAL A 32 -2.44 -1.04 -4.17
N THR A 33 -1.13 -0.94 -4.40
CA THR A 33 -0.47 -1.28 -5.67
C THR A 33 0.63 -2.29 -5.38
N MET A 34 0.62 -3.43 -6.07
CA MET A 34 1.67 -4.43 -5.89
C MET A 34 2.91 -4.05 -6.68
N ALA A 35 4.09 -4.43 -6.19
CA ALA A 35 5.32 -4.25 -6.93
C ALA A 35 5.27 -5.10 -8.21
N GLY A 36 5.54 -4.47 -9.36
CA GLY A 36 5.44 -5.10 -10.67
C GLY A 36 4.03 -5.16 -11.27
N ALA A 37 3.01 -4.61 -10.60
CA ALA A 37 1.69 -4.44 -11.20
C ALA A 37 1.57 -3.06 -11.86
N ASP A 38 1.09 -3.02 -13.10
CA ASP A 38 0.81 -1.77 -13.84
C ASP A 38 -0.38 -0.98 -13.26
N SER A 39 -1.17 -1.59 -12.37
CA SER A 39 -2.39 -1.01 -11.82
C SER A 39 -2.55 -1.32 -10.34
N ALA A 40 -3.33 -0.46 -9.67
CA ALA A 40 -3.71 -0.69 -8.28
C ALA A 40 -4.47 -2.01 -8.17
N SER A 41 -4.09 -2.83 -7.18
CA SER A 41 -4.74 -4.09 -6.85
C SER A 41 -6.12 -3.86 -6.22
N GLY A 42 -6.36 -2.69 -5.63
CA GLY A 42 -7.68 -2.27 -5.15
C GLY A 42 -7.62 -1.10 -4.18
N THR A 43 -8.77 -0.46 -3.96
CA THR A 43 -8.94 0.60 -2.96
C THR A 43 -9.75 0.08 -1.78
N TYR A 44 -9.25 0.31 -0.58
CA TYR A 44 -9.81 -0.20 0.67
C TYR A 44 -10.18 0.95 1.60
N PRO A 45 -11.23 0.79 2.42
CA PRO A 45 -11.69 1.86 3.31
C PRO A 45 -10.73 2.12 4.48
N SER A 46 -9.84 1.17 4.80
CA SER A 46 -8.96 1.25 5.97
C SER A 46 -7.59 0.66 5.71
N MET A 47 -6.58 1.20 6.39
CA MET A 47 -5.19 0.76 6.26
C MET A 47 -5.01 -0.72 6.63
N GLU A 48 -5.70 -1.21 7.66
CA GLU A 48 -5.59 -2.61 8.10
C GLU A 48 -6.06 -3.58 7.01
N VAL A 49 -7.17 -3.25 6.33
CA VAL A 49 -7.69 -4.04 5.20
C VAL A 49 -6.70 -3.98 4.02
N ALA A 50 -6.14 -2.80 3.75
CA ALA A 50 -5.12 -2.65 2.71
C ALA A 50 -3.86 -3.49 2.99
N LYS A 51 -3.37 -3.49 4.24
CA LYS A 51 -2.22 -4.29 4.70
C LYS A 51 -2.50 -5.79 4.60
N ASN A 52 -3.66 -6.23 5.12
CA ASN A 52 -4.05 -7.64 5.06
C ASN A 52 -4.21 -8.10 3.61
N ALA A 53 -4.87 -7.30 2.79
CA ALA A 53 -5.03 -7.62 1.38
C ALA A 53 -3.67 -7.64 0.67
N LEU A 54 -2.73 -6.72 0.95
CA LEU A 54 -1.37 -6.79 0.42
C LEU A 54 -0.65 -8.08 0.84
N HIS A 55 -0.74 -8.49 2.10
CA HIS A 55 -0.15 -9.73 2.59
C HIS A 55 -0.78 -10.97 1.95
N ALA A 56 -2.10 -10.98 1.75
CA ALA A 56 -2.82 -12.09 1.13
C ALA A 56 -2.44 -12.35 -0.35
N ARG A 57 -1.90 -11.35 -1.06
CA ARG A 57 -1.37 -11.48 -2.44
C ARG A 57 0.13 -11.75 -2.48
N MET A 58 0.82 -11.75 -1.34
CA MET A 58 2.20 -12.22 -1.27
C MET A 58 2.25 -13.74 -1.38
N THR A 59 3.44 -14.25 -1.68
CA THR A 59 3.67 -15.70 -1.76
C THR A 59 3.31 -16.37 -0.43
N PRO A 60 2.58 -17.50 -0.43
CA PRO A 60 2.30 -18.26 0.78
C PRO A 60 3.58 -18.59 1.53
N GLY A 61 3.65 -18.24 2.81
CA GLY A 61 4.85 -18.41 3.64
C GLY A 61 5.77 -17.19 3.70
N SER A 62 5.50 -16.12 2.94
CA SER A 62 6.21 -14.85 3.12
C SER A 62 5.87 -14.21 4.47
N ALA A 63 6.92 -13.69 5.13
CA ALA A 63 6.78 -12.90 6.35
C ALA A 63 5.91 -11.66 6.12
N TRP A 64 5.36 -11.13 7.21
CA TRP A 64 4.60 -9.90 7.17
C TRP A 64 5.51 -8.74 6.73
N PRO A 65 5.15 -7.96 5.70
CA PRO A 65 5.99 -6.90 5.22
C PRO A 65 5.99 -5.71 6.19
N GLU A 66 7.12 -5.00 6.24
CA GLU A 66 7.22 -3.74 6.95
C GLU A 66 6.64 -2.61 6.11
N PHE A 67 5.73 -1.84 6.69
CA PHE A 67 5.12 -0.70 6.02
C PHE A 67 5.80 0.57 6.50
N ARG A 68 6.53 1.26 5.62
CA ARG A 68 7.22 2.51 5.94
C ARG A 68 6.60 3.68 5.19
N GLU A 69 6.25 4.73 5.92
CA GLU A 69 5.76 5.98 5.33
C GLU A 69 6.89 6.69 4.57
N HIS A 70 6.58 7.21 3.39
CA HIS A 70 7.54 7.92 2.53
C HIS A 70 6.99 9.27 2.06
#